data_AF-A0A950VQV5-F1
#
_entry.id   AF-A0A950VQV5-F1
#
_cell.length_a   1.000
_cell.length_b   1.000
_cell.length_c   1.000
_cell.angle_alpha   90.00
_cell.angle_beta   90.00
_cell.angle_gamma   90.00
#
_symmetry.space_group_name_H-M   'P 1'
#
loop_
_entity.id
_entity.type
_entity.pdbx_description
1 polymer ?
#
loop_
_entity_poly.entity_id
_entity_poly.type
_entity_poly.pdbx_seq_one_letter_code
_entity_poly.pdbx_strand_id
1 'polypeptide(L)'
;MASAQDNHQLTSVHEEDRTESRLEALISRGGKMYPHSTFLPGLAGRSQARTAQTEQVTEGDRDGLGRDQGRAPRVATSPLMIAFLGGLVLLAQALDLLSSLSMVLQYGVDAELNPLFRGILISIGPVGVAVVKLGVAAFVVSVLQALAWIGRPRLARNSLLIAVNIGVVGALSNGGFRFPPF
;
A
#
# COMPACT_ATOMS: atom_id res chain seq x y z
N MET A 1 24.59 48.68 -4.40
CA MET A 1 24.49 47.21 -4.42
C MET A 1 23.09 46.87 -4.91
N ALA A 2 22.98 46.49 -6.18
CA ALA A 2 21.73 46.39 -6.91
C ALA A 2 21.55 44.97 -7.49
N SER A 3 20.30 44.51 -7.40
CA SER A 3 19.58 43.60 -8.31
C SER A 3 20.08 42.15 -8.48
N ALA A 4 19.31 41.21 -7.92
CA ALA A 4 19.35 39.79 -8.28
C ALA A 4 17.98 39.09 -8.05
N GLN A 5 16.85 39.75 -8.36
CA GLN A 5 15.52 39.23 -7.99
C GLN A 5 14.48 39.09 -9.12
N ASP A 6 14.86 39.22 -10.41
CA ASP A 6 13.88 39.29 -11.51
C ASP A 6 13.81 38.10 -12.49
N ASN A 7 14.50 36.97 -12.25
CA ASN A 7 14.66 35.94 -13.29
C ASN A 7 13.77 34.69 -13.21
N HIS A 8 12.81 34.62 -12.28
CA HIS A 8 12.01 33.39 -12.09
C HIS A 8 10.57 33.42 -12.62
N GLN A 9 10.09 34.54 -13.20
CA GLN A 9 8.72 34.62 -13.72
C GLN A 9 8.56 34.35 -15.23
N LEU A 10 9.65 34.19 -15.98
CA LEU A 10 9.58 34.08 -17.46
C LEU A 10 9.51 32.65 -18.01
N THR A 11 9.64 31.61 -17.18
CA THR A 11 9.64 30.21 -17.67
C THR A 11 8.30 29.49 -17.57
N SER A 12 7.32 29.98 -16.81
CA SER A 12 6.04 29.27 -16.64
C SER A 12 5.00 29.57 -17.73
N VAL A 13 5.19 30.62 -18.52
CA VAL A 13 4.19 31.02 -19.53
C VAL A 13 4.38 30.29 -20.88
N HIS A 14 5.52 29.62 -21.10
CA HIS A 14 5.85 29.07 -22.42
C HIS A 14 5.64 27.55 -22.58
N GLU A 15 5.24 26.82 -21.53
CA GLU A 15 4.91 25.39 -21.65
C GLU A 15 3.43 25.13 -21.93
N GLU A 16 2.52 26.01 -21.48
CA GLU A 16 1.07 25.82 -21.67
C GLU A 16 0.66 25.95 -23.15
N ASP A 17 1.35 26.82 -23.90
CA ASP A 17 1.04 27.13 -25.31
C ASP A 17 1.44 25.98 -26.28
N ARG A 18 2.33 25.08 -25.85
CA ARG A 18 2.78 23.94 -26.68
C ARG A 18 1.84 22.74 -26.63
N THR A 19 1.06 22.57 -25.57
CA THR A 19 0.13 21.43 -25.46
C THR A 19 -1.15 21.66 -26.26
N GLU A 20 -1.65 22.89 -26.32
CA GLU A 20 -2.87 23.22 -27.08
C GLU A 20 -2.63 23.14 -28.59
N SER A 21 -1.49 23.65 -29.06
CA SER A 21 -1.09 23.60 -30.48
C SER A 21 -1.01 22.17 -31.04
N ARG A 22 -0.70 21.17 -30.21
CA ARG A 22 -0.64 19.75 -30.62
C ARG A 22 -2.00 19.08 -30.71
N LEU A 23 -2.95 19.49 -29.88
CA LEU A 23 -4.31 18.96 -29.89
C LEU A 23 -5.10 19.47 -31.11
N GLU A 24 -4.94 20.74 -31.47
CA GLU A 24 -5.60 21.29 -32.65
C GLU A 24 -5.08 20.69 -33.97
N ALA A 25 -3.77 20.41 -34.05
CA ALA A 25 -3.17 19.74 -35.21
C ALA A 25 -3.70 18.31 -35.42
N LEU A 26 -4.06 17.60 -34.34
CA LEU A 26 -4.62 16.25 -34.41
C LEU A 26 -6.10 16.26 -34.83
N ILE A 27 -6.86 17.28 -34.46
CA ILE A 27 -8.28 17.44 -34.82
C ILE A 27 -8.42 17.90 -36.27
N SER A 28 -7.56 18.81 -36.74
CA SER A 28 -7.58 19.34 -38.12
C SER A 28 -7.30 18.26 -39.19
N ARG A 29 -6.56 17.19 -38.86
CA ARG A 29 -6.29 16.06 -39.76
C ARG A 29 -7.43 15.02 -39.87
N GLY A 30 -8.58 15.27 -39.26
CA GLY A 30 -9.76 14.40 -39.40
C GLY A 30 -9.63 13.05 -38.67
N GLY A 31 -8.81 13.00 -37.61
CA GLY A 31 -8.65 11.81 -36.78
C GLY A 31 -9.92 11.53 -35.96
N LYS A 32 -10.71 10.54 -36.38
CA LYS A 32 -11.82 10.02 -35.57
C LYS A 32 -11.24 9.32 -34.33
N MET A 33 -11.49 9.85 -33.14
CA MET A 33 -11.21 9.15 -31.88
C MET A 33 -12.21 8.01 -31.72
N TYR A 34 -11.72 6.78 -31.77
CA TYR A 34 -12.50 5.61 -31.45
C TYR A 34 -12.33 5.27 -29.96
N PRO A 35 -13.43 5.02 -29.22
CA PRO A 35 -13.35 4.55 -27.84
C PRO A 35 -12.67 3.18 -27.82
N HIS A 36 -11.62 3.05 -27.02
CA HIS A 36 -10.81 1.83 -26.94
C HIS A 36 -11.59 0.74 -26.18
N SER A 37 -12.50 0.06 -26.88
CA SER A 37 -13.17 -1.15 -26.41
C SER A 37 -13.40 -2.11 -27.58
N THR A 38 -12.48 -3.03 -27.86
CA THR A 38 -12.76 -4.29 -28.57
C THR A 38 -11.51 -5.19 -28.56
N PHE A 39 -11.55 -6.42 -28.04
CA PHE A 39 -12.07 -7.63 -28.71
C PHE A 39 -11.38 -7.89 -30.05
N LEU A 40 -10.51 -8.90 -30.09
CA LEU A 40 -9.98 -9.48 -31.33
C LEU A 40 -10.41 -10.95 -31.43
N PRO A 41 -11.35 -11.29 -32.32
CA PRO A 41 -11.50 -12.61 -32.87
C PRO A 41 -10.69 -12.72 -34.17
N GLY A 42 -9.97 -13.83 -34.32
CA GLY A 42 -9.93 -14.62 -35.56
C GLY A 42 -9.28 -14.04 -36.84
N LEU A 43 -8.18 -14.71 -37.20
CA LEU A 43 -7.86 -15.23 -38.54
C LEU A 43 -7.39 -14.26 -39.64
N ALA A 44 -6.21 -14.54 -40.19
CA ALA A 44 -6.07 -15.17 -41.53
C ALA A 44 -4.83 -14.67 -42.28
N GLY A 45 -3.83 -15.56 -42.41
CA GLY A 45 -3.10 -15.78 -43.66
C GLY A 45 -2.03 -14.77 -44.10
N ARG A 46 -0.75 -15.18 -43.96
CA ARG A 46 0.32 -15.11 -44.99
C ARG A 46 1.60 -15.73 -44.41
N SER A 47 1.89 -16.99 -44.75
CA SER A 47 2.76 -17.40 -45.89
C SER A 47 4.21 -16.97 -45.67
N GLN A 48 5.02 -17.85 -45.07
CA GLN A 48 5.96 -18.75 -45.77
C GLN A 48 7.09 -18.02 -46.50
N ALA A 49 8.24 -17.86 -45.83
CA ALA A 49 9.58 -17.91 -46.43
C ALA A 49 10.66 -17.59 -45.37
N ARG A 50 10.92 -18.50 -44.43
CA ARG A 50 12.22 -18.57 -43.74
C ARG A 50 12.44 -19.91 -43.06
N THR A 51 12.33 -20.97 -43.85
CA THR A 51 12.91 -22.28 -43.57
C THR A 51 14.38 -22.25 -43.99
N ALA A 52 15.27 -22.09 -43.02
CA ALA A 52 16.55 -22.81 -42.95
C ALA A 52 17.38 -22.25 -41.79
N GLN A 53 17.67 -23.13 -40.83
CA GLN A 53 18.88 -23.09 -39.99
C GLN A 53 18.96 -21.94 -38.97
N THR A 54 18.28 -22.11 -37.84
CA THR A 54 18.88 -22.17 -36.49
C THR A 54 17.79 -22.72 -35.54
N GLU A 55 17.30 -23.92 -35.87
CA GLU A 55 16.56 -24.78 -34.96
C GLU A 55 17.59 -25.47 -34.05
N GLN A 56 17.21 -25.70 -32.79
CA GLN A 56 17.93 -26.46 -31.75
C GLN A 56 18.83 -25.67 -30.77
N VAL A 57 18.34 -24.59 -30.16
CA VAL A 57 18.75 -24.25 -28.77
C VAL A 57 17.55 -23.72 -27.96
N THR A 58 16.99 -24.59 -27.12
CA THR A 58 16.09 -24.30 -25.97
C THR A 58 14.72 -23.67 -26.24
N GLU A 59 13.94 -24.31 -27.11
CA GLU A 59 12.49 -24.14 -27.23
C GLU A 59 11.80 -25.37 -26.59
N GLY A 60 12.00 -25.56 -25.28
CA GLY A 60 11.56 -26.78 -24.59
C GLY A 60 11.14 -26.61 -23.14
N ASP A 61 11.10 -25.39 -22.58
CA ASP A 61 10.76 -25.24 -21.16
C ASP A 61 10.24 -23.84 -20.76
N ARG A 62 9.42 -23.21 -21.62
CA ARG A 62 8.75 -21.93 -21.28
C ARG A 62 7.22 -22.02 -21.20
N ASP A 63 6.65 -23.19 -21.51
CA ASP A 63 5.21 -23.42 -21.46
C ASP A 63 4.73 -24.05 -20.13
N GLY A 64 5.64 -24.33 -19.20
CA GLY A 64 5.37 -25.07 -17.96
C GLY A 64 4.89 -24.24 -16.75
N LEU A 65 4.79 -22.91 -16.83
CA LEU A 65 4.43 -22.07 -15.67
C LEU A 65 2.96 -21.63 -15.61
N GLY A 66 2.14 -22.00 -16.60
CA GLY A 66 0.90 -21.27 -16.87
C GLY A 66 -0.43 -21.91 -16.42
N ARG A 67 -0.51 -23.23 -16.20
CA ARG A 67 -1.83 -23.90 -16.14
C ARG A 67 -2.08 -24.85 -14.96
N ASP A 68 -1.06 -25.18 -14.19
CA ASP A 68 -1.22 -25.92 -12.93
C ASP A 68 -1.25 -25.00 -11.70
N GLN A 69 -1.90 -23.84 -11.82
CA GLN A 69 -2.65 -23.31 -10.67
C GLN A 69 -3.90 -24.18 -10.50
N GLY A 70 -3.65 -25.46 -10.25
CA GLY A 70 -4.60 -26.42 -9.75
C GLY A 70 -5.37 -25.71 -8.65
N ARG A 71 -6.68 -25.84 -8.76
CA ARG A 71 -7.75 -25.34 -7.89
C ARG A 71 -7.40 -25.59 -6.42
N ALA A 72 -6.43 -24.83 -5.90
CA ALA A 72 -5.92 -25.01 -4.56
C ALA A 72 -7.12 -24.78 -3.66
N PRO A 73 -7.44 -25.73 -2.76
CA PRO A 73 -8.65 -25.69 -1.97
C PRO A 73 -8.76 -24.28 -1.41
N ARG A 74 -9.77 -23.55 -1.88
CA ARG A 74 -10.08 -22.23 -1.37
C ARG A 74 -10.53 -22.49 0.06
N VAL A 75 -9.59 -22.54 0.99
CA VAL A 75 -9.89 -22.53 2.42
C VAL A 75 -10.70 -21.26 2.60
N ALA A 76 -12.01 -21.43 2.68
CA ALA A 76 -12.97 -20.34 2.67
C ALA A 76 -12.62 -19.48 3.88
N THR A 77 -12.02 -18.33 3.59
CA THR A 77 -11.66 -17.39 4.64
C THR A 77 -12.99 -16.79 5.08
N SER A 78 -13.55 -17.35 6.15
CA SER A 78 -14.86 -16.94 6.65
C SER A 78 -14.84 -15.45 6.97
N PRO A 79 -15.88 -14.68 6.61
CA PRO A 79 -15.97 -13.26 6.98
C PRO A 79 -15.87 -13.05 8.51
N LEU A 80 -16.35 -14.02 9.29
CA LEU A 80 -16.23 -14.02 10.74
C LEU A 80 -14.77 -14.10 11.21
N MET A 81 -13.93 -14.87 10.51
CA MET A 81 -12.50 -14.96 10.82
C MET A 81 -11.78 -13.63 10.56
N ILE A 82 -12.13 -12.92 9.49
CA ILE A 82 -11.56 -11.58 9.21
C ILE A 82 -12.01 -10.57 10.24
N ALA A 83 -13.28 -10.58 10.64
CA ALA A 83 -13.78 -9.72 11.72
C ALA A 83 -13.07 -10.02 13.04
N PHE A 84 -12.88 -11.29 13.38
CA PHE A 84 -12.14 -11.72 14.56
C PHE A 84 -10.68 -11.25 14.53
N LEU A 85 -9.98 -11.40 13.40
CA LEU A 85 -8.62 -10.88 13.22
C LEU A 85 -8.58 -9.36 13.36
N GLY A 86 -9.57 -8.64 12.84
CA GLY A 86 -9.71 -7.20 13.04
C GLY A 86 -9.81 -6.82 14.53
N GLY A 87 -10.63 -7.55 15.28
CA GLY A 87 -10.72 -7.41 16.74
C GLY A 87 -9.38 -7.67 17.45
N LEU A 88 -8.64 -8.71 17.04
CA LEU A 88 -7.31 -8.99 17.59
C LEU A 88 -6.29 -7.89 17.28
N VAL A 89 -6.34 -7.28 16.09
CA VAL A 89 -5.48 -6.13 15.75
C VAL A 89 -5.77 -4.98 16.71
N LEU A 90 -7.04 -4.63 16.92
CA LEU A 90 -7.42 -3.54 17.83
C LEU A 90 -7.00 -3.83 19.27
N LEU A 91 -7.18 -5.07 19.74
CA LEU A 91 -6.72 -5.48 21.07
C LEU A 91 -5.20 -5.37 21.21
N ALA A 92 -4.44 -5.87 20.24
CA ALA A 92 -2.98 -5.80 20.26
C ALA A 92 -2.47 -4.35 20.24
N GLN A 93 -3.09 -3.48 19.43
CA GLN A 93 -2.77 -2.05 19.39
C GLN A 93 -3.15 -1.31 20.69
N ALA A 94 -4.24 -1.71 21.34
CA ALA A 94 -4.62 -1.18 22.65
C ALA A 94 -3.65 -1.61 23.75
N LEU A 95 -3.15 -2.84 23.74
CA LEU A 95 -2.12 -3.32 24.67
C LEU A 95 -0.79 -2.58 24.45
N ASP A 96 -0.38 -2.39 23.20
CA ASP A 96 0.80 -1.59 22.88
C ASP A 96 0.67 -0.15 23.40
N LEU A 97 -0.48 0.48 23.14
CA LEU A 97 -0.76 1.80 23.67
C LEU A 97 -0.70 1.83 25.21
N LEU A 98 -1.35 0.89 25.90
CA LEU A 98 -1.35 0.85 27.36
C LEU A 98 0.06 0.72 27.91
N SER A 99 0.89 -0.16 27.30
CA SER A 99 2.29 -0.33 27.70
C SER A 99 3.12 0.94 27.47
N SER A 100 2.93 1.62 26.33
CA SER A 100 3.61 2.91 26.05
C SER A 100 3.19 4.00 27.04
N LEU A 101 1.91 4.04 27.43
CA LEU A 101 1.42 5.00 28.39
C LEU A 101 1.98 4.73 29.79
N SER A 102 2.04 3.46 30.20
CA SER A 102 2.71 3.06 31.45
C SER A 102 4.18 3.49 31.47
N MET A 103 4.90 3.36 30.35
CA MET A 103 6.28 3.82 30.23
C MET A 103 6.38 5.35 30.42
N VAL A 104 5.56 6.13 29.72
CA VAL A 104 5.55 7.60 29.83
C VAL A 104 5.19 8.05 31.25
N LEU A 105 4.24 7.38 31.91
CA LEU A 105 3.87 7.69 33.29
C LEU A 105 4.98 7.36 34.30
N GLN A 106 5.76 6.30 34.04
CA GLN A 106 6.83 5.87 34.95
C GLN A 106 8.14 6.64 34.77
N TYR A 107 8.55 6.90 33.52
CA TYR A 107 9.85 7.51 33.20
C TYR A 107 9.75 8.98 32.78
N GLY A 108 8.53 9.50 32.63
CA GLY A 108 8.30 10.85 32.12
C GLY A 108 8.46 10.93 30.59
N VAL A 109 8.07 12.09 30.06
CA VAL A 109 8.06 12.38 28.61
C VAL A 109 9.47 12.49 28.03
N ASP A 110 10.47 12.78 28.87
CA ASP A 110 11.86 12.98 28.43
C ASP A 110 12.58 11.67 28.08
N ALA A 111 12.04 10.53 28.51
CA ALA A 111 12.57 9.22 28.14
C ALA A 111 12.21 8.82 26.68
N GLU A 112 11.27 9.52 26.04
CA GLU A 112 10.85 9.21 24.69
C GLU A 112 11.83 9.75 23.64
N LEU A 113 12.48 8.85 22.91
CA LEU A 113 13.46 9.21 21.87
C LEU A 113 12.81 9.76 20.58
N ASN A 114 11.50 9.62 20.41
CA ASN A 114 10.80 10.04 19.21
C ASN A 114 10.31 11.50 19.33
N PRO A 115 10.94 12.48 18.64
CA PRO A 115 10.60 13.89 18.79
C PRO A 115 9.19 14.21 18.28
N LEU A 116 8.69 13.46 17.29
CA LEU A 116 7.32 13.60 16.78
C LEU A 116 6.30 13.19 17.84
N PHE A 117 6.53 12.05 18.49
CA PHE A 117 5.65 11.57 19.56
C PHE A 117 5.65 12.55 20.73
N ARG A 118 6.82 13.05 21.13
CA ARG A 118 6.96 14.06 22.18
C ARG A 118 6.19 15.33 21.86
N GLY A 119 6.29 15.84 20.62
CA GLY A 119 5.53 17.00 20.17
C GLY A 119 4.02 16.80 20.28
N ILE A 120 3.52 15.67 19.78
CA ILE A 120 2.09 15.35 19.85
C ILE A 120 1.65 15.22 21.32
N LEU A 121 2.41 14.51 22.15
CA LEU A 121 2.07 14.28 23.55
C LEU A 121 2.02 15.59 24.36
N ILE A 122 2.85 16.58 24.04
CA ILE A 122 2.79 17.92 24.64
C ILE A 122 1.55 18.68 24.16
N SER A 123 1.19 18.58 22.88
CA SER A 123 0.08 19.34 22.29
C SER A 123 -1.31 18.82 22.68
N ILE A 124 -1.53 17.50 22.67
CA ILE A 124 -2.85 16.90 22.87
C ILE A 124 -2.95 16.02 24.12
N GLY A 125 -1.84 15.89 24.86
CA GLY A 125 -1.76 15.03 26.03
C GLY A 125 -1.74 13.53 25.70
N PRO A 126 -1.51 12.69 26.72
CA PRO A 126 -1.44 11.23 26.56
C PRO A 126 -2.75 10.61 26.05
N VAL A 127 -3.90 11.14 26.50
CA VAL A 127 -5.22 10.68 26.06
C VAL A 127 -5.48 11.01 24.59
N GLY A 128 -5.05 12.20 24.14
CA GLY A 128 -5.17 12.57 22.72
C GLY A 128 -4.36 11.64 21.82
N VAL A 129 -3.12 11.33 22.20
CA VAL A 129 -2.26 10.37 21.48
C VAL A 129 -2.92 8.99 21.40
N ALA A 130 -3.51 8.53 22.51
CA ALA A 130 -4.26 7.28 22.57
C ALA A 130 -5.42 7.22 21.58
N VAL A 131 -6.26 8.26 21.57
CA VAL A 131 -7.41 8.36 20.67
C VAL A 131 -6.96 8.38 19.21
N VAL A 132 -5.93 9.16 18.87
CA VAL A 132 -5.41 9.23 17.50
C VAL A 132 -4.87 7.88 17.04
N LYS A 133 -4.04 7.22 17.86
CA LYS A 133 -3.44 5.92 17.51
C LYS A 133 -4.50 4.82 17.33
N LEU A 134 -5.46 4.74 18.25
CA LEU A 134 -6.58 3.79 18.11
C LEU A 134 -7.47 4.12 16.92
N GLY A 135 -7.70 5.39 16.62
CA GLY A 135 -8.44 5.83 15.45
C GLY A 135 -7.77 5.40 14.14
N VAL A 136 -6.45 5.56 14.03
CA VAL A 136 -5.66 5.10 12.88
C VAL A 136 -5.72 3.56 12.76
N ALA A 137 -5.56 2.83 13.88
CA ALA A 137 -5.65 1.37 13.87
C ALA A 137 -7.05 0.90 13.41
N ALA A 138 -8.12 1.50 13.92
CA ALA A 138 -9.49 1.23 13.51
C ALA A 138 -9.71 1.50 12.02
N PHE A 139 -9.23 2.64 11.53
CA PHE A 139 -9.31 2.98 10.10
C PHE A 139 -8.61 1.93 9.22
N VAL A 140 -7.38 1.52 9.58
CA VAL A 140 -6.65 0.48 8.85
C VAL A 140 -7.43 -0.85 8.84
N VAL A 141 -7.97 -1.27 10.00
CA VAL A 141 -8.78 -2.48 10.10
C VAL A 141 -10.02 -2.40 9.22
N SER A 142 -10.73 -1.27 9.21
CA SER A 142 -11.90 -1.05 8.35
C SER A 142 -11.55 -1.13 6.86
N VAL A 143 -10.42 -0.54 6.43
CA VAL A 143 -9.94 -0.63 5.04
C VAL A 143 -9.62 -2.07 4.65
N LEU A 144 -8.95 -2.84 5.52
CA LEU A 144 -8.65 -4.24 5.26
C LEU A 144 -9.91 -5.11 5.23
N GLN A 145 -10.92 -4.80 6.05
CA GLN A 145 -12.20 -5.47 6.02
C GLN A 145 -12.98 -5.17 4.73
N ALA A 146 -12.97 -3.91 4.27
CA ALA A 146 -13.53 -3.53 2.97
C ALA A 146 -12.80 -4.25 1.81
N LEU A 147 -11.48 -4.37 1.88
CA LEU A 147 -10.68 -5.10 0.90
C LEU A 147 -11.05 -6.58 0.81
N ALA A 148 -11.41 -7.19 1.95
CA ALA A 148 -11.92 -8.56 1.96
C ALA A 148 -13.27 -8.67 1.23
N TRP A 149 -14.16 -7.67 1.38
CA TRP A 149 -15.46 -7.63 0.71
C TRP A 149 -15.34 -7.45 -0.81
N ILE A 150 -14.31 -6.75 -1.29
CA ILE A 150 -14.00 -6.60 -2.72
C ILE A 150 -13.42 -7.90 -3.33
N GLY A 151 -13.39 -9.01 -2.58
CA GLY A 151 -12.95 -10.31 -3.08
C GLY A 151 -11.46 -10.57 -2.97
N ARG A 152 -10.74 -9.80 -2.13
CA ARG A 152 -9.32 -10.02 -1.81
C ARG A 152 -9.09 -10.52 -0.36
N PRO A 153 -9.74 -11.59 0.11
CA PRO A 153 -9.70 -12.02 1.51
C PRO A 153 -8.33 -12.55 1.96
N ARG A 154 -7.53 -13.14 1.06
CA ARG A 154 -6.18 -13.63 1.38
C ARG A 154 -5.23 -12.49 1.74
N LEU A 155 -5.28 -11.40 0.97
CA LEU A 155 -4.47 -10.22 1.19
C LEU A 155 -4.88 -9.52 2.48
N ALA A 156 -6.18 -9.36 2.71
CA ALA A 156 -6.71 -8.81 3.96
C ALA A 156 -6.27 -9.64 5.18
N ARG A 157 -6.42 -10.98 5.12
CA ARG A 157 -6.01 -11.89 6.20
C ARG A 157 -4.53 -11.76 6.52
N ASN A 158 -3.65 -11.85 5.51
CA ASN A 158 -2.21 -11.79 5.73
C ASN A 158 -1.79 -10.41 6.28
N SER A 159 -2.41 -9.33 5.79
CA SER A 159 -2.15 -7.97 6.28
C SER A 159 -2.60 -7.80 7.74
N LEU A 160 -3.77 -8.34 8.10
CA LEU A 160 -4.25 -8.33 9.48
C LEU A 160 -3.33 -9.14 10.40
N LEU A 161 -2.85 -10.31 9.97
CA LEU A 161 -1.88 -11.09 10.75
C LEU A 161 -0.58 -10.31 10.99
N ILE A 162 -0.07 -9.63 9.96
CA ILE A 162 1.11 -8.75 10.11
C ILE A 162 0.80 -7.63 11.11
N ALA A 163 -0.36 -6.99 11.02
CA ALA A 163 -0.76 -5.92 11.93
C ALA A 163 -0.91 -6.40 13.39
N VAL A 164 -1.41 -7.62 13.63
CA VAL A 164 -1.44 -8.25 14.96
C VAL A 164 -0.01 -8.39 15.49
N ASN A 165 0.91 -8.96 14.69
CA ASN A 165 2.29 -9.15 15.10
C ASN A 165 2.99 -7.82 15.42
N ILE A 166 2.77 -6.77 14.61
CA ILE A 166 3.30 -5.43 14.90
C ILE A 166 2.79 -4.91 16.25
N GLY A 167 1.48 -5.04 16.53
CA GLY A 167 0.92 -4.62 17.82
C GLY A 167 1.49 -5.41 18.99
N VAL A 168 1.64 -6.74 18.86
CA VAL A 168 2.24 -7.59 19.90
C VAL A 168 3.71 -7.22 20.14
N VAL A 169 4.50 -7.03 19.07
CA VAL A 169 5.91 -6.64 19.20
C VAL A 169 6.05 -5.27 19.86
N GLY A 170 5.21 -4.30 19.51
CA GLY A 170 5.16 -3.00 20.18
C GLY A 170 4.86 -3.14 21.67
N ALA A 171 3.83 -3.90 22.03
CA ALA A 171 3.44 -4.15 23.40
C ALA A 171 4.55 -4.82 24.22
N LEU A 172 5.30 -5.77 23.63
CA LEU A 172 6.41 -6.43 24.30
C LEU A 172 7.64 -5.51 24.45
N SER A 173 7.91 -4.68 23.44
CA SER A 173 9.02 -3.71 23.46
C SER A 173 8.83 -2.65 24.54
N ASN A 174 7.59 -2.14 24.67
CA ASN A 174 7.24 -1.09 25.61
C ASN A 174 6.91 -1.63 27.00
N GLY A 175 6.29 -2.81 27.04
CA GLY A 175 5.91 -3.50 28.26
C GLY A 175 7.09 -3.99 29.08
N GLY A 176 8.31 -3.94 28.52
CA GLY A 176 9.55 -4.17 29.23
C GLY A 176 9.40 -5.34 30.19
N PHE A 177 9.39 -6.57 29.66
CA PHE A 177 9.56 -7.78 30.45
C PHE A 177 10.96 -7.72 31.09
N ARG A 178 11.13 -6.83 32.07
CA ARG A 178 12.26 -6.75 32.96
C ARG A 178 12.06 -7.93 33.86
N PHE A 179 12.79 -9.00 33.59
CA PHE A 179 13.05 -10.01 34.59
C PHE A 179 13.47 -9.27 35.86
N PRO A 180 12.87 -9.57 37.03
CA PRO A 180 13.30 -8.97 38.28
C PRO A 180 14.82 -9.16 38.40
N PRO A 181 15.56 -8.14 38.87
CA PRO A 181 16.99 -8.32 39.11
C PRO A 181 17.14 -9.43 40.16
N PHE A 182 17.66 -10.58 39.75
CA PHE A 182 18.05 -11.67 40.65
C PHE A 182 19.35 -11.31 41.37
#